data_AF-A0A1Z1M0M1-F1
#
_entry.id   AF-A0A1Z1M0M1-F1
#
_cell.length_a   1.000
_cell.length_b   1.000
_cell.length_c   1.000
_cell.angle_alpha   90.00
_cell.angle_beta   90.00
_cell.angle_gamma   90.00
#
_symmetry.space_group_name_H-M   'P 1'
#
loop_
_entity.id
_entity.type
_entity.pdbx_description
1 polymer ?
#
loop_
_entity_poly.entity_id
_entity_poly.type
_entity_poly.pdbx_seq_one_letter_code
_entity_poly.pdbx_strand_id
1 'polypeptide(L)' 'MAVPKKRTSKSKSKKAYWKKKAFMSGKKSLSLAKSLLGDKTSNFIYLNDKLLVDS' A
#
# COMPACT_ATOMS: atom_id res chain seq x y z
N MET A 1 -17.33 -31.89 2.83
CA MET A 1 -16.24 -30.94 2.50
C MET A 1 -14.90 -31.62 2.75
N ALA A 2 -13.88 -31.36 1.93
CA ALA A 2 -12.56 -31.94 2.17
C ALA A 2 -11.89 -31.24 3.37
N VAL A 3 -11.40 -32.04 4.33
CA VAL A 3 -10.66 -31.55 5.50
C VAL A 3 -9.18 -31.91 5.39
N PRO A 4 -8.25 -31.01 5.77
CA PRO A 4 -6.84 -31.30 5.70
C PRO A 4 -6.46 -32.35 6.76
N LYS A 5 -5.96 -33.50 6.30
CA LYS A 5 -5.56 -34.59 7.19
C LYS A 5 -4.32 -34.26 8.04
N LYS A 6 -3.46 -33.36 7.54
CA LYS A 6 -2.19 -32.97 8.16
C LYS A 6 -1.98 -31.46 8.05
N ARG A 7 -1.29 -30.89 9.04
CA ARG A 7 -0.91 -29.48 9.03
C ARG A 7 0.10 -29.18 7.93
N THR A 8 0.03 -27.98 7.36
CA THR A 8 1.05 -27.48 6.45
C THR A 8 2.36 -27.23 7.19
N SER A 9 3.49 -27.67 6.63
CA SER A 9 4.81 -27.38 7.19
C SER A 9 5.15 -25.89 7.14
N LYS A 10 6.11 -25.46 7.96
CA LYS A 10 6.59 -24.07 7.98
C LYS A 10 7.13 -23.62 6.61
N SER A 11 7.88 -24.48 5.92
CA SER A 11 8.43 -24.19 4.60
C SER A 11 7.35 -24.01 3.52
N LYS A 12 6.24 -24.75 3.62
CA LYS A 12 5.10 -24.65 2.69
C LYS A 12 4.12 -23.53 3.06
N SER A 13 4.33 -22.85 4.18
CA SER A 13 3.52 -21.70 4.60
C SER A 13 3.64 -20.57 3.57
N LYS A 14 2.54 -20.25 2.88
CA LYS A 14 2.48 -19.23 1.82
C LYS A 14 2.56 -17.77 2.33
N LYS A 15 3.10 -17.53 3.53
CA LYS A 15 3.25 -16.21 4.18
C LYS A 15 4.12 -15.24 3.37
N ALA A 16 5.12 -15.74 2.64
CA ALA A 16 6.00 -14.91 1.82
C ALA A 16 5.23 -14.13 0.73
N TYR A 17 4.18 -14.71 0.15
CA TYR A 17 3.35 -14.06 -0.86
C TYR A 17 2.62 -12.84 -0.29
N TRP A 18 2.08 -12.96 0.93
CA TRP A 18 1.43 -11.83 1.62
C TRP A 18 2.43 -10.70 1.92
N LYS A 19 3.61 -11.05 2.42
CA LYS A 19 4.69 -10.07 2.66
C LYS A 19 5.12 -9.37 1.36
N LYS A 20 5.21 -10.10 0.25
CA LYS A 20 5.53 -9.53 -1.07
C LYS A 20 4.48 -8.50 -1.51
N LYS A 21 3.19 -8.78 -1.31
CA LYS A 21 2.11 -7.82 -1.61
C LYS A 21 2.24 -6.54 -0.77
N ALA A 22 2.46 -6.69 0.54
CA ALA A 22 2.66 -5.56 1.45
C ALA A 22 3.87 -4.70 1.05
N PHE A 23 4.99 -5.35 0.70
CA PHE A 23 6.19 -4.65 0.21
C PHE A 23 5.93 -3.82 -1.05
N MET A 24 5.21 -4.38 -2.03
CA MET A 24 4.85 -3.65 -3.25
C MET A 24 3.92 -2.47 -2.96
N SER A 25 2.98 -2.62 -2.02
CA SER A 25 2.12 -1.51 -1.58
C SER A 25 2.95 -0.42 -0.89
N GLY A 26 3.86 -0.80 0.01
CA GLY A 26 4.73 0.15 0.71
C GLY A 26 5.62 0.96 -0.23
N LYS A 27 6.18 0.34 -1.28
CA LYS A 27 6.93 1.05 -2.32
C LYS A 27 6.12 2.13 -3.02
N LYS A 28 4.87 1.82 -3.39
CA LYS A 28 3.96 2.77 -4.03
C LYS A 28 3.62 3.92 -3.10
N SER A 29 3.24 3.62 -1.85
CA SER A 29 2.92 4.63 -0.84
C SER A 29 4.10 5.56 -0.54
N LEU A 30 5.33 5.03 -0.46
CA LEU A 30 6.54 5.82 -0.26
C LEU A 30 6.78 6.77 -1.45
N SER A 31 6.70 6.25 -2.68
CA SER A 31 6.83 7.07 -3.89
C SER A 31 5.81 8.20 -3.92
N LEU A 32 4.57 7.90 -3.53
CA LEU A 32 3.49 8.88 -3.45
C LEU A 32 3.77 9.95 -2.39
N ALA A 33 4.17 9.56 -1.18
CA ALA A 33 4.48 10.49 -0.11
C ALA A 33 5.63 11.44 -0.48
N LYS A 34 6.69 10.93 -1.12
CA LYS A 34 7.79 11.76 -1.64
C LYS A 34 7.32 12.75 -2.70
N SER A 35 6.41 12.32 -3.59
CA SER A 35 5.84 13.20 -4.61
C SER A 35 4.96 14.28 -4.02
N LEU A 36 4.28 14.02 -2.90
CA LEU A 36 3.43 14.99 -2.21
C LEU A 36 4.25 16.02 -1.44
N LEU A 37 5.34 15.60 -0.78
CA LEU A 37 6.22 16.48 -0.01
C LEU A 37 7.11 17.36 -0.88
N GLY A 38 7.41 16.94 -2.11
CA GLY A 38 8.13 17.80 -3.05
C GLY A 38 7.17 18.80 -3.65
N ASP A 39 7.45 20.11 -3.51
CA ASP A 39 6.70 21.23 -4.11
C ASP A 39 6.75 21.28 -5.65
N LYS A 40 7.04 20.14 -6.29
CA LYS A 40 7.01 19.97 -7.74
C LYS A 40 5.55 19.83 -8.17
N THR A 41 5.26 20.25 -9.40
CA THR A 41 3.95 20.18 -10.04
C THR A 41 3.52 18.71 -10.25
N SER A 42 3.13 18.05 -9.17
CA SER A 42 2.58 16.71 -9.21
C SER A 42 1.09 16.81 -9.56
N ASN A 43 0.61 15.91 -10.42
CA ASN A 43 -0.75 15.91 -10.96
C ASN A 43 -1.83 15.48 -9.93
N PHE A 44 -1.51 15.57 -8.63
CA PHE A 44 -2.38 15.14 -7.54
C PHE A 44 -3.15 16.34 -7.00
N ILE A 45 -4.47 16.30 -7.14
CA ILE A 45 -5.37 17.28 -6.51
C ILE A 45 -5.63 16.79 -5.09
N TYR A 46 -5.26 17.60 -4.10
CA TYR A 46 -5.64 17.39 -2.71
C TYR A 46 -6.51 18.56 -2.25
N LEU A 47 -7.57 18.24 -1.50
CA LEU A 47 -8.39 19.25 -0.86
C LEU A 47 -7.53 19.92 0.21
N ASN A 48 -7.01 21.09 -0.12
CA ASN A 48 -6.32 21.95 0.84
C ASN A 48 -7.41 22.81 1.50
N ASP A 49 -7.42 22.96 2.82
CA ASP A 49 -8.43 23.79 3.53
C ASP A 49 -8.53 25.21 2.95
N LYS A 50 -7.45 25.71 2.35
CA LYS A 50 -7.41 26.99 1.62
C LYS A 50 -8.40 27.10 0.45
N LEU A 51 -8.89 25.98 -0.09
CA LEU A 51 -9.87 25.93 -1.19
C LEU A 51 -11.32 25.87 -0.70
N LEU A 52 -11.55 25.59 0.59
CA LEU A 52 -12.90 25.48 1.18
C LEU A 52 -13.36 26.79 1.82
N VAL A 53 -12.46 27.77 1.97
CA VAL A 53 -12.76 29.08 2.57
C VAL A 53 -13.28 30.09 1.54
N ASP A 54 -13.11 29.82 0.24
CA ASP A 54 -13.49 30.72 -0.86
C ASP A 54 -14.80 30.30 -1.58
N SER A 55 -15.72 29.57 -0.93
CA SER A 55 -17.02 29.16 -1.49
C SER A 55 -18.21 29.79 -0.75
#